data_AF-A0A697WAK4-F1
#
_entry.id   AF-A0A697WAK4-F1
#
_cell.length_a   1.000
_cell.length_b   1.000
_cell.length_c   1.000
_cell.angle_alpha   90.00
_cell.angle_beta   90.00
_cell.angle_gamma   90.00
#
_symmetry.space_group_name_H-M   'P 1'
#
loop_
_entity.id
_entity.type
_entity.pdbx_description
1 polymer ?
#
loop_
_entity_poly.entity_id
_entity_poly.type
_entity_poly.pdbx_seq_one_letter_code
_entity_poly.pdbx_strand_id
1 'polypeptide(L)'
;MKKITIVAYAICFLSGLWFLFSAIKEHFGILSFILGIALIYFGVINIKRILNDSNENKNSKRIKRKTEREREREELILKKIGE
;
A
#
# COMPACT_ATOMS: atom_id res chain seq x y z
N MET A 1 12.72 6.79 -0.71
CA MET A 1 11.83 7.33 0.34
C MET A 1 10.68 6.40 0.73
N LYS A 2 9.85 5.88 -0.21
CA LYS A 2 8.68 5.03 0.12
C LYS A 2 8.97 3.79 0.98
N LYS A 3 10.13 3.14 0.83
CA LYS A 3 10.51 1.96 1.63
C LYS A 3 10.73 2.31 3.11
N ILE A 4 11.36 3.46 3.38
CA ILE A 4 11.66 3.92 4.76
C ILE A 4 10.36 4.30 5.46
N THR A 5 9.42 4.94 4.77
CA THR A 5 8.10 5.25 5.32
C THR A 5 7.29 4.00 5.64
N ILE A 6 7.31 2.96 4.79
CA ILE A 6 6.65 1.68 5.10
C ILE A 6 7.25 1.05 6.36
N VAL A 7 8.58 1.06 6.50
CA VAL A 7 9.27 0.53 7.69
C VAL A 7 8.86 1.31 8.94
N ALA A 8 8.78 2.64 8.86
CA ALA A 8 8.33 3.47 9.98
C ALA A 8 6.89 3.13 10.40
N TYR A 9 5.95 2.98 9.45
CA TYR A 9 4.58 2.59 9.77
C TYR A 9 4.48 1.17 10.34
N ALA A 10 5.32 0.24 9.88
CA ALA A 10 5.41 -1.11 10.43
C ALA A 10 5.92 -1.10 11.88
N ILE A 11 6.92 -0.25 12.18
CA ILE A 11 7.40 -0.05 13.56
C ILE A 11 6.29 0.54 14.45
N CYS A 12 5.54 1.54 13.98
CA CYS A 12 4.37 2.08 14.69
C CYS A 12 3.30 1.01 14.97
N PHE A 13 3.05 0.12 14.00
CA PHE A 13 2.11 -0.98 14.17
C PHE A 13 2.59 -1.97 15.23
N LEU A 14 3.86 -2.39 15.15
CA LEU A 14 4.47 -3.34 16.09
C LEU A 14 4.55 -2.76 17.50
N SER A 15 4.87 -1.48 17.66
CA SER A 15 4.89 -0.81 18.96
C SER A 15 3.49 -0.71 19.56
N GLY A 16 2.47 -0.41 18.74
CA GLY A 16 1.08 -0.44 19.17
C GLY A 16 0.63 -1.82 19.64
N LEU A 17 1.04 -2.88 18.94
CA LEU A 17 0.77 -4.27 19.32
C LEU A 17 1.43 -4.62 20.67
N TRP A 18 2.68 -4.20 20.86
CA TRP A 18 3.41 -4.36 22.11
C TRP A 18 2.71 -3.67 23.29
N PHE A 19 2.23 -2.43 23.09
CA PHE A 19 1.45 -1.71 24.09
C PHE A 19 0.15 -2.44 24.45
N LEU A 20 -0.53 -3.02 23.45
CA LEU A 20 -1.77 -3.78 23.68
C LEU A 20 -1.53 -5.02 24.54
N PHE A 21 -0.49 -5.81 24.22
CA PHE A 21 -0.12 -6.99 25.01
C PHE A 21 0.40 -6.61 26.41
N SER A 22 1.13 -5.51 26.53
CA SER A 22 1.67 -5.04 27.81
C SER A 22 0.58 -4.48 28.72
N ALA A 23 -0.47 -3.87 28.15
CA ALA A 23 -1.62 -3.38 28.90
C ALA A 23 -2.50 -4.51 29.46
N ILE A 24 -2.57 -5.66 28.77
CA ILE A 24 -3.30 -6.84 29.27
C ILE A 24 -2.56 -7.50 30.44
N LYS A 25 -1.22 -7.39 30.50
CA LYS A 25 -0.37 -7.96 31.55
C LYS A 25 -0.21 -7.08 32.80
N GLU A 26 -1.20 -6.24 33.12
CA GLU A 26 -1.27 -5.40 34.34
C GLU A 26 -0.20 -4.30 34.50
N HIS A 27 0.85 -4.27 33.67
CA HIS A 27 1.92 -3.26 33.78
C HIS A 27 1.54 -1.87 33.25
N PHE A 28 0.51 -1.76 32.42
CA PHE A 28 0.15 -0.53 31.76
C PHE A 28 -1.38 -0.31 31.79
N GLY A 29 -1.82 0.80 32.38
CA GLY A 29 -3.25 1.12 32.53
C GLY A 29 -3.97 1.44 31.21
N ILE A 30 -5.28 1.71 31.29
CA ILE A 30 -6.20 1.96 30.16
C ILE A 30 -5.69 2.97 29.12
N LEU A 31 -4.91 3.97 29.54
CA LEU A 31 -4.32 4.98 28.65
C LEU A 31 -3.32 4.37 27.65
N SER A 32 -2.53 3.38 28.09
CA SER A 32 -1.59 2.68 27.23
C SER A 32 -2.29 1.74 26.26
N PHE A 33 -3.43 1.18 26.68
CA PHE A 33 -4.29 0.39 25.80
C PHE A 33 -4.88 1.25 24.67
N ILE A 34 -5.41 2.42 25.01
CA ILE A 34 -5.93 3.39 24.03
C ILE A 34 -4.81 3.85 23.08
N LEU A 35 -3.62 4.14 23.61
CA LEU A 35 -2.46 4.52 22.81
C LEU A 35 -2.04 3.38 21.84
N GLY A 36 -2.04 2.14 22.31
CA GLY A 36 -1.75 0.97 21.48
C GLY A 36 -2.72 0.84 20.30
N ILE A 37 -4.02 1.00 20.55
CA ILE A 37 -5.05 0.99 19.51
C ILE A 37 -4.84 2.13 18.50
N ALA A 38 -4.55 3.34 18.97
CA ALA A 38 -4.31 4.49 18.09
C ALA A 38 -3.09 4.27 17.17
N LEU A 39 -2.00 3.71 17.71
CA LEU A 39 -0.79 3.39 16.95
C LEU A 39 -1.04 2.28 15.90
N ILE A 40 -1.78 1.24 16.28
CA ILE A 40 -2.19 0.17 15.36
C ILE A 40 -3.03 0.75 14.21
N TYR A 41 -4.05 1.55 14.54
CA TYR A 41 -4.94 2.15 13.55
C TYR A 41 -4.18 3.04 12.57
N PHE A 42 -3.29 3.90 13.10
CA PHE A 42 -2.44 4.76 12.27
C PHE A 42 -1.51 3.94 11.37
N GLY A 43 -0.86 2.90 11.88
CA GLY A 43 0.01 2.03 11.09
C GLY A 43 -0.74 1.34 9.95
N VAL A 44 -1.90 0.73 10.24
CA VAL A 44 -2.70 -0.01 9.26
C VAL A 44 -3.21 0.89 8.13
N ILE A 45 -3.75 2.07 8.44
CA ILE A 45 -4.28 2.98 7.42
C ILE A 45 -3.19 3.41 6.44
N ASN A 46 -2.03 3.80 6.95
CA ASN A 46 -0.94 4.29 6.11
C ASN A 46 -0.36 3.16 5.23
N ILE A 47 -0.19 1.95 5.78
CA ILE A 47 0.25 0.79 4.99
C ILE A 47 -0.78 0.45 3.90
N LYS A 48 -2.07 0.42 4.24
CA LYS A 48 -3.15 0.13 3.29
C LYS A 48 -3.21 1.15 2.16
N ARG A 49 -3.07 2.44 2.46
CA ARG A 49 -3.02 3.51 1.46
C ARG A 49 -1.87 3.33 0.49
N ILE A 50 -0.66 3.08 1.01
CA ILE A 50 0.53 2.87 0.16
C ILE A 50 0.38 1.65 -0.73
N LEU A 51 -0.19 0.56 -0.20
CA LEU A 51 -0.44 -0.65 -0.96
C LEU A 51 -1.45 -0.41 -2.09
N ASN A 52 -2.52 0.34 -1.81
CA ASN A 52 -3.57 0.64 -2.78
C ASN A 52 -3.04 1.53 -3.91
N ASP A 53 -2.32 2.61 -3.59
CA ASP A 53 -1.68 3.49 -4.57
C ASP A 53 -0.69 2.72 -5.46
N SER A 54 0.03 1.74 -4.88
CA SER A 54 0.95 0.89 -5.64
C SER A 54 0.20 0.00 -6.63
N ASN A 55 -0.93 -0.56 -6.21
CA ASN A 55 -1.73 -1.44 -7.05
C ASN A 55 -2.42 -0.69 -8.18
N GLU A 56 -3.00 0.48 -7.89
CA GLU A 56 -3.62 1.35 -8.89
C GLU A 56 -2.60 1.80 -9.95
N ASN A 57 -1.42 2.23 -9.53
CA ASN A 57 -0.35 2.63 -10.45
C ASN A 57 0.13 1.46 -11.32
N LYS A 58 0.26 0.25 -10.77
CA LYS A 58 0.61 -0.94 -11.55
C LYS A 58 -0.48 -1.27 -12.58
N ASN A 59 -1.75 -1.17 -12.19
CA ASN A 59 -2.87 -1.47 -13.07
C ASN A 59 -2.97 -0.45 -14.21
N SER A 60 -2.87 0.85 -13.89
CA SER A 60 -2.85 1.93 -14.87
C SER A 60 -1.72 1.75 -15.91
N LYS A 61 -0.49 1.42 -15.47
CA LYS A 61 0.63 1.11 -16.37
C LYS A 61 0.41 -0.15 -17.21
N ARG A 62 -0.35 -1.13 -16.71
CA ARG A 62 -0.68 -2.35 -17.46
C ARG A 62 -1.69 -2.05 -18.56
N ILE A 63 -2.73 -1.27 -18.25
CA ILE A 63 -3.75 -0.85 -19.21
C ILE A 63 -3.10 -0.01 -20.33
N LYS A 64 -2.31 1.00 -19.98
CA LYS A 64 -1.62 1.86 -20.97
C LYS A 64 -0.79 1.05 -21.96
N ARG A 65 0.03 0.11 -21.48
CA ARG A 65 0.83 -0.79 -22.33
C ARG A 65 0.00 -1.76 -23.16
N LYS A 66 -1.21 -2.11 -22.72
CA LYS A 66 -2.11 -2.95 -23.52
C LYS A 66 -2.68 -2.14 -24.69
N THR A 67 -3.17 -0.93 -24.42
CA THR A 67 -3.71 -0.02 -25.44
C THR A 67 -2.65 0.36 -26.47
N GLU A 68 -1.42 0.63 -26.04
CA GLU A 68 -0.31 0.99 -26.96
C GLU A 68 0.01 -0.16 -27.93
N ARG A 69 0.05 -1.41 -27.44
CA ARG A 69 0.23 -2.60 -28.28
C ARG A 69 -0.94 -2.88 -29.21
N GLU A 70 -2.16 -2.51 -28.84
CA GLU A 70 -3.33 -2.63 -29.71
C GLU A 70 -3.23 -1.62 -30.86
N ARG A 71 -2.84 -0.36 -30.58
CA ARG A 71 -2.60 0.64 -31.64
C ARG A 71 -1.48 0.24 -32.59
N GLU A 72 -0.35 -0.23 -32.08
CA GLU A 72 0.76 -0.72 -32.92
C GLU A 72 0.31 -1.87 -33.85
N ARG A 73 -0.57 -2.76 -33.37
CA ARG A 73 -1.14 -3.83 -34.20
C ARG A 73 -2.07 -3.27 -35.27
N GLU A 74 -2.93 -2.32 -34.94
CA GLU A 74 -3.83 -1.68 -35.91
C GLU A 74 -3.03 -0.96 -37.01
N GLU A 75 -2.00 -0.19 -36.64
CA GLU A 75 -1.12 0.47 -37.60
C GLU A 75 -0.39 -0.53 -38.52
N LEU A 76 0.10 -1.64 -37.97
CA LEU A 76 0.72 -2.72 -38.75
C LEU A 76 -0.27 -3.38 -39.73
N ILE A 77 -1.51 -3.57 -39.32
CA ILE A 77 -2.57 -4.13 -40.19
C ILE A 77 -2.90 -3.15 -41.31
N LEU A 78 -3.10 -1.87 -40.99
CA LEU A 78 -3.37 -0.83 -41.99
C LEU A 78 -2.24 -0.69 -42.99
N LYS A 79 -0.98 -0.74 -42.54
CA LYS A 79 0.19 -0.73 -43.42
C LYS A 79 0.21 -1.91 -44.38
N LYS A 80 -0.11 -3.12 -43.89
CA LYS A 80 -0.18 -4.34 -44.73
C LYS A 80 -1.31 -4.36 -45.74
N ILE A 81 -2.41 -3.65 -45.48
CA ILE A 81 -3.56 -3.58 -46.41
C ILE A 81 -3.31 -2.52 -47.49
N GLY A 82 -2.54 -1.48 -47.19
CA GLY A 82 -2.17 -0.43 -48.15
C GLY A 82 -0.96 -0.76 -49.04
N GLU A 83 -0.25 -1.85 -48.76
CA GLU A 83 0.80 -2.46 -49.61
C GLU A 83 0.18 -3.49 -50.58
#